data_AF-A0A920UHU3-F1
#
_entry.id   AF-A0A920UHU3-F1
#
_cell.length_a   1.000
_cell.length_b   1.000
_cell.length_c   1.000
_cell.angle_alpha   90.00
_cell.angle_beta   90.00
_cell.angle_gamma   90.00
#
_symmetry.space_group_name_H-M   'P 1'
#
loop_
_entity.id
_entity.type
_entity.pdbx_description
1 polymer ?
#
loop_
_entity_poly.entity_id
_entity_poly.type
_entity_poly.pdbx_seq_one_letter_code
_entity_poly.pdbx_strand_id
1 'polypeptide(L)' 'MTGRVTIDADLNFVQGLIHHGGADLKKCYQCSTCTVACPLTPDEAPFPRKEMLWAQWGIKG' A
#
# COMPACT_ATOMS: atom_id res chain seq x y z
N MET A 1 -1.49 -17.36 12.73
CA MET A 1 -1.72 -15.97 13.20
C MET A 1 -3.21 -15.79 13.42
N THR A 2 -3.71 -16.10 14.62
CA THR A 2 -5.13 -16.02 14.98
C THR A 2 -5.29 -15.01 16.12
N GLY A 3 -5.22 -13.73 15.77
CA GLY A 3 -5.49 -12.61 16.67
C GLY A 3 -6.20 -11.51 15.89
N ARG A 4 -7.18 -10.83 16.52
CA ARG A 4 -7.78 -9.62 15.94
C ARG A 4 -6.80 -8.46 16.12
N VAL A 5 -6.54 -7.75 15.03
CA VAL A 5 -5.76 -6.52 15.03
C VAL A 5 -6.68 -5.39 14.63
N THR A 6 -6.71 -4.32 15.43
CA THR A 6 -7.42 -3.09 15.09
C THR A 6 -6.45 -2.21 14.30
N ILE A 7 -6.87 -1.77 13.12
CA ILE A 7 -6.10 -0.84 12.29
C ILE A 7 -6.62 0.56 12.56
N ASP A 8 -5.74 1.46 13.00
CA ASP A 8 -6.02 2.89 13.08
C ASP A 8 -5.72 3.53 11.72
N ALA A 9 -6.78 3.80 10.95
CA ALA A 9 -6.67 4.28 9.57
C ALA A 9 -6.70 5.80 9.51
N ASP A 10 -5.62 6.43 9.02
CA ASP A 10 -5.58 7.87 8.79
C ASP A 10 -6.21 8.23 7.44
N LEU A 11 -7.47 8.67 7.47
CA LEU A 11 -8.19 9.09 6.26
C LEU A 11 -7.64 10.39 5.66
N ASN A 12 -7.03 11.27 6.45
CA ASN A 12 -6.41 12.50 5.92
C ASN A 12 -5.19 12.15 5.08
N PHE A 13 -4.42 11.12 5.48
CA PHE A 13 -3.32 10.61 4.66
C PHE A 13 -3.82 10.07 3.31
N VAL A 14 -4.88 9.26 3.30
CA VAL A 14 -5.50 8.75 2.07
C VAL A 14 -5.98 9.90 1.17
N GLN A 15 -6.66 10.90 1.76
CA GLN A 15 -7.13 12.07 1.02
C GLN A 15 -5.99 12.89 0.45
N GLY A 16 -4.89 13.06 1.19
CA GLY A 16 -3.68 13.71 0.71
C GLY A 16 -3.07 13.00 -0.50
N LEU A 17 -2.97 11.67 -0.46
CA LEU A 17 -2.51 10.88 -1.61
C LEU A 17 -3.40 11.10 -2.83
N ILE A 18 -4.72 11.07 -2.67
CA ILE A 18 -5.67 11.32 -3.77
C ILE A 18 -5.50 12.74 -4.31
N HIS A 19 -5.38 13.74 -3.43
CA HIS A 19 -5.18 15.14 -3.79
C HIS A 19 -3.90 15.35 -4.62
N HIS A 20 -2.82 14.63 -4.30
CA HIS A 20 -1.55 14.67 -5.02
C HIS A 20 -1.49 13.73 -6.25
N GLY A 21 -2.63 13.23 -6.74
CA GLY A 21 -2.71 12.45 -7.98
C GLY A 21 -2.69 10.92 -7.80
N GLY A 22 -2.70 10.43 -6.56
CA GLY A 22 -2.70 9.00 -6.24
C GLY A 22 -4.05 8.30 -6.37
N ALA A 23 -5.08 8.89 -6.98
CA ALA A 23 -6.45 8.36 -6.98
C ALA A 23 -6.55 6.90 -7.46
N ASP A 24 -5.74 6.49 -8.44
CA ASP A 24 -5.72 5.14 -8.98
C ASP A 24 -5.20 4.07 -8.01
N LEU A 25 -4.57 4.46 -6.89
CA LEU A 25 -4.16 3.50 -5.84
C LEU A 25 -5.35 2.70 -5.30
N LYS A 26 -6.56 3.26 -5.34
CA LYS A 26 -7.80 2.60 -4.91
C LYS A 26 -8.29 1.52 -5.88
N LYS A 27 -7.74 1.46 -7.09
CA LYS A 27 -8.01 0.39 -8.08
C LYS A 27 -7.08 -0.81 -7.87
N CYS A 28 -6.03 -0.68 -7.07
CA CYS A 28 -5.02 -1.71 -6.89
C CYS A 28 -5.59 -2.93 -6.12
N TYR A 29 -5.83 -4.03 -6.83
CA TYR A 29 -6.33 -5.29 -6.27
C TYR A 29 -5.23 -6.22 -5.71
N GLN A 30 -3.99 -5.73 -5.52
CA GLN A 30 -2.91 -6.49 -4.86
C GLN A 30 -2.35 -7.74 -5.61
N CYS A 31 -2.26 -7.74 -6.95
CA CYS A 31 -1.70 -8.89 -7.69
C CYS A 31 -0.18 -9.09 -7.60
N SER A 32 0.58 -8.15 -7.04
CA SER A 32 2.04 -8.21 -6.95
C SER A 32 2.84 -8.06 -8.26
N THR A 33 2.22 -7.78 -9.41
CA THR A 33 2.95 -7.60 -10.68
C THR A 33 4.00 -6.49 -10.59
N CYS A 34 3.68 -5.37 -9.94
CA CYS A 34 4.62 -4.27 -9.71
C CYS A 34 5.85 -4.67 -8.88
N THR A 35 5.69 -5.60 -7.94
CA THR A 35 6.79 -6.09 -7.10
C THR A 35 7.72 -6.99 -7.89
N VAL A 36 7.19 -7.92 -8.68
CA VAL A 36 8.00 -8.86 -9.47
C VAL A 36 8.72 -8.15 -10.63
N ALA A 37 8.13 -7.10 -11.20
CA ALA A 37 8.70 -6.38 -12.34
C ALA A 37 9.75 -5.31 -11.94
N CYS A 38 9.79 -4.90 -10.68
CA CYS A 38 10.65 -3.80 -10.21
C CYS A 38 12.08 -4.32 -9.96
N PRO A 39 13.11 -3.82 -10.69
CA PRO A 39 14.48 -4.31 -10.54
C PRO A 39 15.15 -3.83 -9.23
N LEU A 40 14.57 -2.83 -8.57
CA LEU A 40 15.06 -2.32 -7.29
C LEU A 40 14.52 -3.13 -6.10
N THR A 41 13.57 -4.02 -6.35
CA THR A 41 12.92 -4.80 -5.31
C THR A 41 13.83 -5.94 -4.86
N PRO A 42 14.27 -5.97 -3.59
CA PRO A 42 15.03 -7.10 -3.06
C PRO A 42 14.09 -8.26 -2.70
N ASP A 43 14.60 -9.49 -2.82
CA ASP A 43 13.84 -10.70 -2.51
C ASP A 43 13.37 -10.75 -1.05
N GLU A 44 14.21 -10.28 -0.11
CA GLU A 44 13.93 -10.38 1.32
C GLU A 44 13.03 -9.26 1.86
N ALA A 45 12.89 -8.16 1.10
CA ALA A 45 12.09 -7.02 1.51
C ALA A 45 11.30 -6.45 0.32
N PRO A 46 10.34 -7.22 -0.24
CA PRO A 46 9.68 -6.85 -1.47
C PRO A 46 8.80 -5.60 -1.31
N PHE A 47 8.91 -4.70 -2.28
CA PHE A 47 8.10 -3.50 -2.50
C PHE A 47 7.71 -3.45 -4.00
N PRO A 48 6.78 -2.60 -4.48
CA PRO A 48 5.94 -1.64 -3.77
C PRO A 48 4.56 -2.18 -3.35
N ARG A 49 4.25 -3.48 -3.51
CA ARG A 49 2.88 -4.00 -3.29
C ARG A 49 2.36 -3.71 -1.87
N LYS A 50 3.17 -3.94 -0.84
CA LYS A 50 2.76 -3.71 0.56
C LYS A 50 2.54 -2.22 0.84
N GLU A 51 3.35 -1.35 0.25
CA GLU A 51 3.22 0.11 0.34
C GLU A 51 1.92 0.57 -0.33
N MET A 52 1.54 -0.03 -1.47
CA MET A 52 0.25 0.24 -2.11
C MET A 52 -0.94 -0.19 -1.23
N LEU A 53 -0.79 -1.25 -0.43
CA LEU A 53 -1.82 -1.68 0.51
C LEU A 53 -1.93 -0.71 1.69
N TRP A 54 -0.81 -0.31 2.28
CA TRP A 54 -0.76 0.65 3.38
C TRP A 54 -1.32 2.02 2.97
N ALA A 55 -0.95 2.49 1.78
CA ALA A 55 -1.51 3.69 1.17
C ALA A 55 -3.04 3.60 1.00
N GLN A 56 -3.56 2.45 0.57
CA GLN A 56 -5.01 2.23 0.47
C GLN A 56 -5.70 2.27 1.83
N TRP A 57 -5.06 1.76 2.89
CA TRP A 57 -5.63 1.62 4.23
C TRP A 57 -5.35 2.79 5.17
N GLY A 58 -4.60 3.81 4.74
CA GLY A 58 -4.29 4.95 5.60
C GLY A 58 -3.24 4.62 6.66
N ILE A 59 -2.39 3.61 6.43
CA ILE A 59 -1.35 3.19 7.37
C ILE A 59 -0.07 3.97 7.04
N LYS A 60 0.48 4.67 8.04
CA LYS A 60 1.81 5.27 7.95
C LYS A 60 2.86 4.21 8.29
N GLY A 61 3.81 4.02 7.37
CA GLY A 61 4.95 3.10 7.54
C GLY A 61 6.05 3.67 8.40
#